data_AF-A0A1I0VAK1-F1
#
_entry.id   AF-A0A1I0VAK1-F1
#
_cell.length_a   1.000
_cell.length_b   1.000
_cell.length_c   1.000
_cell.angle_alpha   90.00
_cell.angle_beta   90.00
_cell.angle_gamma   90.00
#
_symmetry.space_group_name_H-M   'P 1'
#
loop_
_entity.id
_entity.type
_entity.pdbx_description
1 polymer ?
#
loop_
_entity_poly.entity_id
_entity_poly.type
_entity_poly.pdbx_seq_one_letter_code
_entity_poly.pdbx_strand_id
1 'polypeptide(L)'
;MTWVAAVVGLVLLVGRVRGQRVSPRPWRSGRFWGWVVAGWGLFNLVEGTVAHQLLGLHHVRYGPHQGLYDAGFLVLGALLLAGGWAWQRRAGRADAGARRR
;
A
#
# COMPACT_ATOMS: atom_id res chain seq x y z
N MET A 1 3.75 -15.71 -1.70
CA MET A 1 3.03 -14.43 -1.91
C MET A 1 3.82 -13.22 -1.41
N THR A 2 4.31 -13.24 -0.17
CA THR A 2 5.19 -12.20 0.41
C THR A 2 6.41 -11.84 -0.44
N TRP A 3 7.13 -12.83 -0.98
CA TRP A 3 8.30 -12.60 -1.82
C TRP A 3 7.99 -11.93 -3.17
N VAL A 4 6.88 -12.30 -3.82
CA VAL A 4 6.47 -11.68 -5.10
C VAL A 4 6.06 -10.23 -4.88
N ALA A 5 5.28 -9.95 -3.83
CA ALA A 5 4.91 -8.58 -3.48
C ALA A 5 6.12 -7.73 -3.09
N ALA A 6 7.09 -8.30 -2.37
CA ALA A 6 8.35 -7.63 -2.04
C ALA A 6 9.17 -7.32 -3.32
N VAL A 7 9.25 -8.27 -4.25
CA VAL A 7 9.95 -8.07 -5.54
C VAL A 7 9.25 -7.03 -6.39
N VAL A 8 7.91 -7.06 -6.51
CA VAL A 8 7.15 -6.03 -7.25
C VAL A 8 7.31 -4.66 -6.61
N GLY A 9 7.21 -4.58 -5.27
CA GLY A 9 7.45 -3.34 -4.52
C GLY A 9 8.87 -2.81 -4.74
N LEU A 10 9.88 -3.69 -4.74
CA LEU A 10 11.27 -3.34 -4.98
C LEU A 10 11.50 -2.87 -6.43
N VAL A 11 10.94 -3.56 -7.42
CA VAL A 11 11.05 -3.19 -8.85
C VAL A 11 10.40 -1.83 -9.10
N LEU A 12 9.21 -1.59 -8.55
CA LEU A 12 8.53 -0.29 -8.64
C LEU A 12 9.32 0.83 -7.94
N LEU A 13 9.88 0.54 -6.75
CA LEU A 13 10.71 1.48 -6.01
C LEU A 13 11.98 1.83 -6.79
N VAL A 14 12.70 0.82 -7.30
CA VAL A 14 13.92 0.99 -8.09
C VAL A 14 13.62 1.75 -9.39
N GLY A 15 12.51 1.46 -10.08
CA GLY A 15 12.09 2.21 -11.25
C GLY A 15 11.78 3.68 -10.95
N ARG A 16 11.17 3.98 -9.80
CA ARG A 16 10.91 5.36 -9.35
C ARG A 16 12.18 6.11 -8.98
N VAL A 17 13.10 5.43 -8.28
CA VAL A 17 14.36 6.00 -7.81
C VAL A 17 15.33 6.25 -8.95
N ARG A 18 15.39 5.35 -9.94
CA ARG A 18 16.24 5.52 -11.13
C ARG A 18 15.77 6.63 -12.07
N GLY A 19 14.46 6.93 -12.10
CA GLY A 19 13.87 7.93 -13.00
C GLY A 19 13.79 9.37 -12.44
N GLN A 20 14.14 9.62 -11.18
CA GLN A 20 14.05 10.94 -10.56
C GLN A 20 15.32 11.28 -9.79
N ARG A 21 15.72 12.56 -9.73
CA ARG A 21 16.73 13.03 -8.77
C ARG A 21 16.12 12.95 -7.36
N VAL A 22 16.13 11.75 -6.79
CA VAL A 22 15.59 11.49 -5.45
C VAL A 22 16.38 12.35 -4.47
N SER A 23 15.65 13.17 -3.72
CA SER A 23 16.24 13.99 -2.67
C SER A 23 16.95 13.07 -1.66
N PRO A 24 18.14 13.41 -1.14
CA PRO A 24 18.94 12.53 -0.27
C PRO A 24 18.25 12.10 1.04
N ARG A 25 17.03 12.61 1.32
CA ARG A 25 16.22 12.25 2.50
C ARG A 25 14.75 11.99 2.12
N PRO A 26 14.43 10.91 1.40
CA PRO A 26 13.07 10.62 0.92
C PRO A 26 12.06 10.44 2.08
N TRP A 27 12.51 9.91 3.22
CA TRP A 27 11.75 9.73 4.45
C TRP A 27 11.22 11.01 5.11
N ARG A 28 11.71 12.20 4.73
CA ARG A 28 11.16 13.48 5.20
C ARG A 28 9.94 13.94 4.41
N SER A 29 9.68 13.38 3.24
CA SER A 29 8.51 13.76 2.43
C SER A 29 7.28 12.97 2.88
N GLY A 30 6.17 13.67 3.11
CA GLY A 30 4.87 13.02 3.34
C GLY A 30 4.42 12.13 2.17
N ARG A 31 4.97 12.34 0.96
CA ARG A 31 4.74 11.46 -0.19
C ARG A 31 5.29 10.05 0.05
N PHE A 32 6.46 9.93 0.68
CA PHE A 32 7.08 8.64 0.98
C PHE A 32 6.15 7.81 1.86
N TRP A 33 5.69 8.38 2.98
CA TRP A 33 4.78 7.70 3.89
C TRP A 33 3.42 7.40 3.27
N GLY A 34 2.89 8.30 2.42
CA GLY A 34 1.67 8.03 1.66
C GLY A 34 1.81 6.81 0.74
N TRP A 35 2.94 6.66 0.05
CA TRP A 35 3.22 5.47 -0.78
C TRP A 35 3.47 4.21 0.04
N VAL A 36 4.10 4.31 1.21
CA VAL A 36 4.28 3.17 2.14
C VAL A 36 2.91 2.66 2.61
N VAL A 37 2.03 3.54 3.06
CA VAL A 37 0.67 3.18 3.50
C VAL A 37 -0.15 2.61 2.35
N ALA A 38 -0.04 3.20 1.15
CA ALA A 38 -0.72 2.69 -0.04
C ALA A 38 -0.23 1.27 -0.42
N GLY A 39 1.09 1.06 -0.42
CA GLY A 39 1.69 -0.25 -0.68
C GLY A 39 1.28 -1.30 0.35
N TRP A 40 1.21 -0.91 1.63
CA TRP A 40 0.69 -1.77 2.70
C TRP A 40 -0.76 -2.19 2.44
N GLY A 41 -1.64 -1.24 2.11
CA GLY A 41 -3.04 -1.54 1.77
C GLY A 41 -3.18 -2.48 0.57
N LEU A 42 -2.43 -2.22 -0.50
CA LEU A 42 -2.40 -3.09 -1.68
C LEU A 42 -1.92 -4.50 -1.36
N PHE A 43 -0.89 -4.63 -0.51
CA PHE A 43 -0.40 -5.93 -0.06
C PHE A 43 -1.50 -6.73 0.65
N ASN A 44 -2.22 -6.12 1.61
CA ASN A 44 -3.31 -6.81 2.31
C ASN A 44 -4.45 -7.20 1.38
N LEU A 45 -4.75 -6.39 0.35
CA LEU A 45 -5.75 -6.74 -0.65
C LEU A 45 -5.32 -7.96 -1.48
N VAL A 46 -4.09 -7.98 -1.98
CA VAL A 46 -3.61 -9.10 -2.80
C VAL A 46 -3.49 -10.35 -1.94
N GLU A 47 -2.89 -10.27 -0.76
CA GLU A 47 -2.70 -11.41 0.14
C GLU A 47 -4.05 -11.94 0.63
N GLY A 48 -4.93 -11.07 1.14
CA GLY A 48 -6.27 -11.46 1.58
C GLY A 48 -7.15 -12.02 0.46
N THR A 49 -7.05 -11.49 -0.77
CA THR A 49 -7.82 -12.04 -1.91
C THR A 49 -7.25 -13.40 -2.33
N VAL A 50 -5.92 -13.52 -2.44
CA VAL A 50 -5.29 -14.76 -2.89
C VAL A 50 -5.40 -15.87 -1.85
N ALA A 51 -5.20 -15.55 -0.56
CA ALA A 51 -5.22 -16.53 0.52
C ALA A 51 -6.65 -16.96 0.88
N HIS A 52 -7.58 -16.00 1.03
CA HIS A 52 -8.93 -16.32 1.52
C HIS A 52 -9.88 -16.73 0.40
N GLN A 53 -9.80 -16.12 -0.80
CA GLN A 53 -10.79 -16.33 -1.86
C GLN A 53 -10.32 -17.30 -2.95
N LEU A 54 -9.03 -17.33 -3.29
CA LEU A 54 -8.50 -18.19 -4.37
C LEU A 54 -8.02 -19.55 -3.87
N LEU A 55 -7.42 -19.60 -2.68
CA LEU A 55 -6.84 -20.84 -2.13
C LEU A 55 -7.68 -21.43 -1.00
N GLY A 56 -8.46 -20.62 -0.27
CA GLY A 56 -9.30 -21.09 0.84
C GLY A 56 -8.53 -21.77 1.97
N LEU A 57 -7.20 -21.57 2.04
CA LEU A 57 -6.29 -22.29 2.95
C LEU A 57 -6.21 -21.65 4.35
N HIS A 58 -6.60 -20.38 4.47
CA HIS A 58 -6.61 -19.65 5.74
C HIS A 58 -7.89 -18.85 5.84
N HIS A 59 -8.63 -19.07 6.91
CA HIS A 59 -9.69 -18.17 7.34
C HIS A 59 -9.20 -17.41 8.57
N VAL A 60 -9.48 -16.11 8.65
CA VAL A 60 -9.08 -15.27 9.81
C VAL A 60 -9.64 -15.83 11.11
N ARG A 61 -10.83 -16.42 11.04
CA ARG A 61 -11.44 -17.15 12.15
C ARG A 61 -12.28 -18.30 11.60
N TYR A 62 -11.90 -19.54 11.92
CA TYR A 62 -12.72 -20.71 11.62
C TYR A 62 -13.99 -20.68 12.47
N GLY A 63 -15.17 -20.67 11.85
CA GLY A 63 -16.46 -20.64 12.55
C GLY A 63 -17.55 -19.82 11.84
N PRO A 64 -18.72 -19.61 12.47
CA PRO A 64 -19.78 -18.80 11.89
C PRO A 64 -19.28 -17.37 11.59
N HIS A 65 -19.70 -16.81 10.44
CA HIS A 65 -19.29 -15.48 9.93
C HIS A 65 -17.88 -15.37 9.36
N GLN A 66 -17.24 -16.48 9.02
CA GLN A 66 -15.91 -16.54 8.39
C GLN A 66 -15.72 -15.54 7.24
N GLY A 67 -16.68 -15.49 6.30
CA GLY A 67 -16.63 -14.57 5.17
C GLY A 67 -16.71 -13.08 5.56
N LEU A 68 -17.31 -12.72 6.71
CA LEU A 68 -17.36 -11.34 7.18
C LEU A 68 -16.00 -10.87 7.73
N TYR A 69 -15.26 -11.76 8.39
CA TYR A 69 -13.90 -11.45 8.84
C TYR A 69 -12.94 -11.29 7.65
N ASP A 70 -13.05 -12.17 6.66
CA ASP A 70 -12.25 -12.09 5.43
C ASP A 70 -12.58 -10.81 4.63
N ALA A 71 -13.86 -10.44 4.55
CA ALA A 71 -14.30 -9.18 3.94
C ALA A 71 -13.83 -7.95 4.72
N GLY A 72 -13.88 -7.98 6.06
CA GLY A 72 -13.39 -6.90 6.92
C GLY A 72 -11.89 -6.63 6.71
N PHE A 73 -11.10 -7.68 6.54
CA PHE A 73 -9.67 -7.57 6.24
C PHE A 73 -9.42 -6.91 4.87
N LEU A 74 -10.19 -7.29 3.85
CA LEU A 74 -10.14 -6.65 2.52
C LEU A 74 -10.55 -5.17 2.57
N VAL A 75 -11.61 -4.84 3.31
CA VAL A 75 -12.05 -3.45 3.49
C VAL A 75 -10.95 -2.62 4.15
N LEU A 76 -10.28 -3.15 5.18
CA LEU A 76 -9.15 -2.48 5.82
C LEU A 76 -8.00 -2.24 4.82
N GLY A 77 -7.66 -3.24 4.00
CA GLY A 77 -6.67 -3.10 2.93
C GLY A 77 -7.03 -2.00 1.92
N ALA A 78 -8.30 -1.93 1.50
CA ALA A 78 -8.81 -0.89 0.61
C ALA A 78 -8.74 0.51 1.24
N LEU A 79 -9.10 0.64 2.52
CA LEU A 79 -9.01 1.90 3.25
C LEU A 79 -7.57 2.39 3.37
N LEU A 80 -6.62 1.49 3.65
CA LEU A 80 -5.20 1.83 3.70
C LEU A 80 -4.68 2.25 2.32
N LEU A 81 -5.06 1.55 1.25
CA LEU A 81 -4.68 1.91 -0.11
C LEU A 81 -5.21 3.31 -0.49
N ALA A 82 -6.51 3.54 -0.27
CA ALA A 82 -7.15 4.83 -0.56
C ALA A 82 -6.59 5.98 0.29
N GLY A 83 -6.37 5.73 1.59
CA GLY A 83 -5.81 6.69 2.53
C GLY A 83 -4.37 7.08 2.17
N GLY A 84 -3.51 6.09 1.92
CA GLY A 84 -2.12 6.32 1.48
C GLY A 84 -2.05 7.08 0.15
N TRP A 85 -2.90 6.72 -0.80
CA TRP A 85 -3.01 7.41 -2.09
C TRP A 85 -3.48 8.87 -1.94
N ALA A 86 -4.47 9.13 -1.08
CA ALA A 86 -4.92 10.47 -0.78
C ALA A 86 -3.83 11.30 -0.09
N TRP A 87 -3.10 10.70 0.86
CA TRP A 87 -1.99 11.35 1.56
C TRP A 87 -0.88 11.75 0.59
N GLN A 88 -0.41 10.84 -0.29
CA GLN A 88 0.68 11.17 -1.21
C GLN A 88 0.29 12.32 -2.17
N ARG A 89 -0.98 12.35 -2.61
CA ARG A 89 -1.48 13.45 -3.46
C ARG A 89 -1.50 14.79 -2.72
N ARG A 90 -1.92 14.81 -1.45
CA ARG A 90 -1.93 16.02 -0.61
C ARG A 90 -0.52 16.51 -0.31
N ALA A 91 0.38 15.62 0.09
CA ALA A 91 1.77 15.94 0.34
C ALA A 91 2.45 16.52 -0.91
N GLY A 92 2.12 15.98 -2.09
CA GLY A 92 2.65 16.50 -3.35
C GLY A 92 2.18 17.89 -3.75
N ARG A 93 0.97 18.27 -3.35
CA ARG A 93 0.45 19.64 -3.53
C ARG A 93 1.13 20.61 -2.55
N ALA A 94 1.36 20.19 -1.31
CA ALA A 94 2.07 20.98 -0.31
C ALA A 94 3.53 21.28 -0.73
N ASP A 95 4.25 20.26 -1.21
CA ASP A 95 5.63 20.40 -1.72
C ASP A 95 5.71 21.37 -2.92
N ALA A 96 4.72 21.34 -3.81
CA ALA A 96 4.66 22.22 -4.98
C ALA A 96 4.34 23.69 -4.61
N GLY A 97 3.51 23.89 -3.57
CA GLY A 97 3.21 25.22 -3.03
C GLY A 97 4.39 25.85 -2.30
N ALA A 98 5.19 25.05 -1.58
CA ALA A 98 6.38 25.53 -0.88
C ALA A 98 7.52 25.95 -1.82
N ARG A 99 7.63 25.34 -3.02
CA ARG A 99 8.63 25.71 -4.05
C ARG A 99 8.31 26.98 -4.84
N ARG A 100 7.09 27.52 -4.73
CA ARG A 100 6.63 28.71 -5.46
C ARG A 100 6.69 30.00 -4.62
N ARG A 101 7.07 29.91 -3.35
CA ARG A 101 7.32 31.04 -2.45
C ARG A 101 8.81 31.21 -2.27
#